data_AF-D3XFE6-F1
#
_entry.id   AF-D3XFE6-F1
#
_cell.length_a   1.000
_cell.length_b   1.000
_cell.length_c   1.000
_cell.angle_alpha   90.00
_cell.angle_beta   90.00
_cell.angle_gamma   90.00
#
_symmetry.space_group_name_H-M   'P 1'
#
loop_
_entity.id
_entity.type
_entity.pdbx_description
1 polymer ?
#
loop_
_entity_poly.entity_id
_entity_poly.type
_entity_poly.pdbx_seq_one_letter_code
_entity_poly.pdbx_strand_id
1 'polypeptide(L)'
;MASLRKSHPLLKIANDALVDLPAPSNISVWWNFGSLLGLCLITQILTGLFLAMHYTSDIATAFTSVAHICRDVNYGWLIRNIHANGASFFFICIYLHIGRGLYYGSFLYKETWNVGVILLLLVMMTAFVGYVLPWGQMSFWGATVITNLLSAVPYVGNTLVQWIWGGFSVDNATLTRFFAFHFLFPFVIAAATVIHLIFLHETGSNNPTGLNSDSDKVPFHPYFSYKDLLGFAALLIALAALALFSPNLLGDPDNFTPANPLVTP
;
A
#
# COMPACT_ATOMS: atom_id res chain seq x y z
N MET A 1 29.69 -27.06 -14.48
CA MET A 1 28.28 -27.25 -14.07
C MET A 1 27.66 -25.88 -13.82
N ALA A 2 26.42 -25.64 -14.25
CA ALA A 2 25.70 -24.44 -13.85
C ALA A 2 25.52 -24.43 -12.32
N SER A 3 25.62 -23.27 -11.69
CA SER A 3 25.38 -23.14 -10.25
C SER A 3 23.94 -23.48 -9.91
N LEU A 4 23.68 -23.93 -8.67
CA LEU A 4 22.31 -24.22 -8.19
C LEU A 4 21.35 -23.04 -8.41
N ARG A 5 21.86 -21.81 -8.26
CA ARG A 5 21.13 -20.56 -8.50
C ARG A 5 20.57 -20.46 -9.93
N LYS A 6 21.27 -21.02 -10.92
CA LYS A 6 20.89 -20.99 -12.34
C LYS A 6 20.17 -22.25 -12.81
N SER A 7 20.29 -23.37 -12.08
CA SER A 7 19.72 -24.66 -12.48
C SER A 7 18.45 -25.06 -11.71
N HIS A 8 18.32 -24.66 -10.44
CA HIS A 8 17.15 -25.02 -9.63
C HIS A 8 15.92 -24.21 -10.08
N PRO A 9 14.78 -24.85 -10.42
CA PRO A 9 13.63 -24.17 -11.04
C PRO A 9 13.13 -22.93 -10.29
N LEU A 10 13.09 -22.97 -8.95
CA LEU A 10 12.68 -21.83 -8.14
C LEU A 10 13.79 -20.76 -7.98
N LEU A 11 15.04 -21.19 -7.81
CA LEU A 11 16.13 -20.24 -7.59
C LEU A 11 16.48 -19.51 -8.88
N LYS A 12 16.24 -20.13 -10.03
CA LYS A 12 16.40 -19.51 -11.33
C LYS A 12 15.49 -18.29 -11.49
N ILE A 13 14.22 -18.40 -11.10
CA ILE A 13 13.28 -17.26 -11.16
C ILE A 13 13.79 -16.11 -10.28
N ALA A 14 14.19 -16.40 -9.03
CA ALA A 14 14.74 -15.39 -8.13
C ALA A 14 16.06 -14.80 -8.65
N ASN A 15 16.92 -15.62 -9.26
CA ASN A 15 18.17 -15.20 -9.87
C ASN A 15 17.93 -14.18 -10.99
N ASP A 16 17.08 -14.55 -11.93
CA ASP A 16 16.83 -13.79 -13.15
C ASP A 16 16.06 -12.50 -12.82
N ALA A 17 15.31 -12.48 -11.72
CA ALA A 17 14.55 -11.32 -11.25
C ALA A 17 15.34 -10.36 -10.33
N LEU A 18 16.28 -10.84 -9.51
CA LEU A 18 16.88 -10.03 -8.43
C LEU A 18 18.40 -10.08 -8.34
N VAL A 19 19.07 -11.01 -9.04
CA VAL A 19 20.53 -11.18 -8.92
C VAL A 19 21.22 -10.85 -10.22
N ASP A 20 20.97 -11.64 -11.26
CA ASP A 20 21.57 -11.49 -12.58
C ASP A 20 20.71 -10.62 -13.52
N LEU A 21 19.62 -10.01 -13.02
CA LEU A 21 18.77 -9.09 -13.78
C LEU A 21 19.65 -7.96 -14.36
N PRO A 22 19.71 -7.79 -15.69
CA PRO A 22 20.52 -6.75 -16.30
C PRO A 22 19.78 -5.40 -16.25
N ALA A 23 20.32 -4.46 -15.48
CA ALA A 23 19.73 -3.14 -15.25
C ALA A 23 20.61 -2.03 -15.87
N PRO A 24 20.01 -0.92 -16.38
CA PRO A 24 20.78 0.20 -16.89
C PRO A 24 21.71 0.76 -15.80
N SER A 25 22.98 0.97 -16.13
CA SER A 25 24.02 1.41 -15.16
C SER A 25 23.69 2.76 -14.49
N ASN A 26 22.93 3.63 -15.16
CA ASN A 26 22.70 5.03 -14.81
C ASN A 26 21.35 5.32 -14.14
N ILE A 27 20.57 4.32 -13.70
CA ILE A 27 19.30 4.60 -13.02
C ILE A 27 19.53 5.34 -11.69
N SER A 28 18.82 6.45 -11.50
CA SER A 28 18.97 7.37 -10.35
C SER A 28 18.19 6.90 -9.12
N VAL A 29 18.20 7.68 -8.03
CA VAL A 29 17.46 7.35 -6.79
C VAL A 29 15.95 7.19 -7.01
N TRP A 30 15.40 7.82 -8.06
CA TRP A 30 13.99 7.71 -8.40
C TRP A 30 13.54 6.28 -8.75
N TRP A 31 14.48 5.39 -9.13
CA TRP A 31 14.17 3.99 -9.38
C TRP A 31 14.01 3.15 -8.12
N ASN A 32 14.50 3.61 -6.97
CA ASN A 32 14.34 2.91 -5.69
C ASN A 32 12.88 2.87 -5.22
N PHE A 33 12.00 3.77 -5.70
CA PHE A 33 10.60 3.78 -5.26
C PHE A 33 9.83 2.52 -5.66
N GLY A 34 10.30 1.73 -6.63
CA GLY A 34 9.71 0.40 -6.91
C GLY A 34 9.90 -0.57 -5.75
N SER A 35 11.13 -0.72 -5.28
CA SER A 35 11.45 -1.61 -4.16
C SER A 35 10.94 -1.07 -2.82
N LEU A 36 10.93 0.26 -2.62
CA LEU A 36 10.31 0.87 -1.44
C LEU A 36 8.81 0.59 -1.34
N LEU A 37 8.07 0.57 -2.45
CA LEU A 37 6.65 0.17 -2.45
C LEU A 37 6.48 -1.29 -2.02
N GLY A 38 7.39 -2.18 -2.45
CA GLY A 38 7.43 -3.56 -1.96
C GLY A 38 7.67 -3.65 -0.45
N LEU A 39 8.62 -2.87 0.08
CA LEU A 39 8.88 -2.77 1.52
C LEU A 39 7.67 -2.24 2.29
N CYS A 40 7.01 -1.20 1.79
CA CYS A 40 5.79 -0.67 2.38
C CYS A 40 4.68 -1.75 2.38
N LEU A 41 4.50 -2.50 1.30
CA LEU A 41 3.47 -3.55 1.22
C LEU A 41 3.69 -4.65 2.26
N ILE A 42 4.93 -5.14 2.37
CA ILE A 42 5.29 -6.16 3.37
C ILE A 42 5.05 -5.60 4.79
N THR A 43 5.46 -4.36 5.04
CA THR A 43 5.26 -3.69 6.34
C THR A 43 3.78 -3.59 6.70
N GLN A 44 2.92 -3.18 5.75
CA GLN A 44 1.48 -3.07 5.98
C GLN A 44 0.83 -4.44 6.21
N ILE A 45 1.20 -5.47 5.43
CA ILE A 45 0.66 -6.83 5.62
C ILE A 45 1.04 -7.37 7.00
N LEU A 46 2.31 -7.29 7.38
CA LEU A 46 2.78 -7.82 8.66
C LEU A 46 2.10 -7.09 9.83
N THR A 47 2.20 -5.76 9.87
CA THR A 47 1.60 -4.98 10.96
C THR A 47 0.07 -5.14 11.00
N GLY A 48 -0.59 -5.13 9.84
CA GLY A 48 -2.04 -5.32 9.74
C GLY A 48 -2.49 -6.69 10.25
N LEU A 49 -1.73 -7.75 9.95
CA LEU A 49 -2.04 -9.09 10.43
C LEU A 49 -1.94 -9.19 11.96
N PHE A 50 -0.91 -8.60 12.58
CA PHE A 50 -0.81 -8.54 14.04
C PHE A 50 -1.91 -7.69 14.68
N LEU A 51 -2.30 -6.58 14.06
CA LEU A 51 -3.43 -5.76 14.54
C LEU A 51 -4.75 -6.54 14.45
N ALA A 52 -4.97 -7.28 13.36
CA ALA A 52 -6.17 -8.07 13.14
C ALA A 52 -6.37 -9.17 14.19
N MET A 53 -5.30 -9.68 14.82
CA MET A 53 -5.41 -10.65 15.92
C MET A 53 -6.08 -10.10 17.17
N HIS A 54 -6.18 -8.77 17.29
CA HIS A 54 -6.68 -8.06 18.47
C HIS A 54 -7.87 -7.12 18.16
N TYR A 55 -8.24 -6.98 16.89
CA TYR A 55 -9.31 -6.10 16.45
C TYR A 55 -10.66 -6.83 16.40
N THR A 56 -11.76 -6.11 16.69
CA THR A 56 -13.12 -6.61 16.52
C THR A 56 -13.91 -5.75 15.53
N SER A 57 -14.47 -6.38 14.49
CA SER A 57 -15.24 -5.69 13.45
C SER A 57 -16.73 -5.56 13.80
N ASP A 58 -17.04 -5.06 15.00
CA ASP A 58 -18.40 -4.77 15.46
C ASP A 58 -18.48 -3.31 15.94
N ILE A 59 -19.50 -2.56 15.52
CA ILE A 59 -19.57 -1.11 15.77
C ILE A 59 -19.58 -0.73 17.26
N ALA A 60 -20.04 -1.63 18.15
CA ALA A 60 -20.04 -1.38 19.59
C ALA A 60 -18.63 -1.55 20.20
N THR A 61 -17.73 -2.27 19.53
CA THR A 61 -16.40 -2.62 20.06
C THR A 61 -15.22 -2.23 19.18
N ALA A 62 -15.45 -1.78 17.94
CA ALA A 62 -14.37 -1.48 17.00
C ALA A 62 -13.43 -0.39 17.51
N PHE A 63 -13.98 0.76 17.92
CA PHE A 63 -13.21 1.86 18.49
C PHE A 63 -12.46 1.44 19.76
N THR A 64 -13.14 0.73 20.66
CA THR A 64 -12.54 0.29 21.93
C THR A 64 -11.50 -0.82 21.75
N SER A 65 -11.63 -1.68 20.74
CA SER A 65 -10.62 -2.69 20.40
C SER A 65 -9.33 -2.05 19.88
N VAL A 66 -9.42 -0.98 19.09
CA VAL A 66 -8.24 -0.19 18.68
C VAL A 66 -7.61 0.53 19.86
N ALA A 67 -8.42 1.05 20.79
CA ALA A 67 -7.90 1.63 22.03
C ALA A 67 -7.19 0.57 22.90
N HIS A 68 -7.77 -0.63 23.01
CA HIS A 68 -7.18 -1.78 23.71
C HIS A 68 -5.85 -2.20 23.08
N ILE A 69 -5.76 -2.29 21.74
CA ILE A 69 -4.49 -2.55 21.05
C ILE A 69 -3.41 -1.57 21.49
N CYS A 70 -3.73 -0.28 21.54
CA CYS A 70 -2.74 0.75 21.89
C CYS A 70 -2.36 0.73 23.38
N ARG A 71 -3.26 0.31 24.28
CA ARG A 71 -3.07 0.46 25.73
C ARG A 71 -2.64 -0.81 26.44
N ASP A 72 -3.13 -1.96 25.99
CA ASP A 72 -3.06 -3.21 26.74
C ASP A 72 -2.25 -4.29 26.02
N VAL A 73 -2.15 -4.24 24.69
CA VAL A 73 -1.31 -5.18 23.91
C VAL A 73 0.15 -4.73 23.94
N ASN A 74 1.05 -5.65 24.30
CA ASN A 74 2.49 -5.40 24.31
C ASN A 74 2.97 -4.89 22.93
N TYR A 75 3.56 -3.69 22.91
CA TYR A 75 3.98 -2.98 21.69
C TYR A 75 2.84 -2.69 20.69
N GLY A 76 1.57 -2.88 21.06
CA GLY A 76 0.45 -2.66 20.15
C GLY A 76 0.33 -1.20 19.68
N TRP A 77 0.66 -0.23 20.54
CA TRP A 77 0.77 1.19 20.15
C TRP A 77 1.79 1.40 19.03
N LEU A 78 2.94 0.73 19.08
CA LEU A 78 3.99 0.87 18.08
C LEU A 78 3.56 0.24 16.76
N ILE A 79 3.00 -0.98 16.80
CA ILE A 79 2.49 -1.67 15.61
C ILE A 79 1.39 -0.82 14.95
N ARG A 80 0.45 -0.29 15.74
CA ARG A 80 -0.62 0.59 15.25
C ARG A 80 -0.06 1.87 14.62
N ASN A 81 0.92 2.51 15.25
CA ASN A 81 1.52 3.74 14.73
C ASN A 81 2.34 3.49 13.45
N ILE A 82 3.07 2.37 13.37
CA ILE A 82 3.77 1.96 12.14
C ILE A 82 2.74 1.67 11.04
N HIS A 83 1.65 0.97 11.32
CA HIS A 83 0.63 0.65 10.32
C HIS A 83 -0.07 1.92 9.79
N ALA A 84 -0.43 2.84 10.67
CA ALA A 84 -1.11 4.09 10.30
C ALA A 84 -0.18 5.02 9.50
N ASN A 85 1.02 5.30 10.01
CA ASN A 85 1.98 6.16 9.31
C ASN A 85 2.59 5.48 8.07
N GLY A 86 2.72 4.15 8.10
CA GLY A 86 3.18 3.34 6.99
C GLY A 86 2.25 3.45 5.77
N ALA A 87 0.93 3.58 6.00
CA ALA A 87 -0.01 3.88 4.92
C ALA A 87 0.29 5.24 4.26
N SER A 88 0.61 6.29 5.03
CA SER A 88 1.03 7.59 4.47
C SER A 88 2.33 7.49 3.67
N PHE A 89 3.33 6.77 4.18
CA PHE A 89 4.58 6.52 3.46
C PHE A 89 4.36 5.68 2.19
N PHE A 90 3.38 4.77 2.18
CA PHE A 90 2.97 4.04 0.99
C PHE A 90 2.53 5.01 -0.11
N PHE A 91 1.67 5.99 0.21
CA PHE A 91 1.24 7.00 -0.75
C PHE A 91 2.34 7.99 -1.15
N ILE A 92 3.20 8.40 -0.22
CA ILE A 92 4.36 9.22 -0.58
C ILE A 92 5.23 8.48 -1.62
N CYS A 93 5.52 7.21 -1.38
CA CYS A 93 6.28 6.38 -2.32
C CYS A 93 5.56 6.21 -3.66
N ILE A 94 4.24 5.97 -3.66
CA ILE A 94 3.48 5.72 -4.89
C ILE A 94 3.44 6.98 -5.76
N TYR A 95 3.25 8.16 -5.16
CA TYR A 95 3.22 9.42 -5.89
C TYR A 95 4.59 9.76 -6.47
N LEU A 96 5.68 9.53 -5.74
CA LEU A 96 7.04 9.72 -6.27
C LEU A 96 7.36 8.70 -7.37
N HIS A 97 6.90 7.46 -7.23
CA HIS A 97 7.04 6.43 -8.25
C HIS A 97 6.31 6.80 -9.56
N ILE A 98 5.06 7.28 -9.46
CA ILE A 98 4.26 7.76 -10.58
C ILE A 98 4.92 9.01 -11.20
N GLY A 99 5.35 9.97 -10.37
CA GLY A 99 6.02 11.19 -10.81
C GLY A 99 7.29 10.90 -11.62
N ARG A 100 8.12 9.95 -11.16
CA ARG A 100 9.24 9.41 -11.93
C ARG A 100 8.77 8.86 -13.28
N GLY A 101 7.71 8.05 -13.27
CA GLY A 101 7.18 7.42 -14.49
C GLY A 101 6.71 8.44 -15.52
N LEU A 102 6.08 9.54 -15.08
CA LEU A 102 5.69 10.66 -15.92
C LEU A 102 6.91 11.42 -16.46
N TYR A 103 7.82 11.82 -15.57
CA TYR A 103 8.97 12.65 -15.91
C TYR A 103 9.91 11.99 -16.92
N TYR A 104 10.19 10.69 -16.74
CA TYR A 104 11.10 9.94 -17.62
C TYR A 104 10.38 9.17 -18.74
N GLY A 105 9.09 9.42 -18.99
CA GLY A 105 8.35 8.76 -20.07
C GLY A 105 8.19 7.24 -19.90
N SER A 106 8.24 6.72 -18.66
CA SER A 106 8.10 5.27 -18.42
C SER A 106 6.68 4.76 -18.66
N PHE A 107 5.69 5.64 -18.77
CA PHE A 107 4.32 5.32 -19.20
C PHE A 107 4.22 4.83 -20.66
N LEU A 108 5.33 4.88 -21.41
CA LEU A 108 5.41 4.26 -22.74
C LEU A 108 5.40 2.72 -22.65
N TYR A 109 5.81 2.13 -21.52
CA TYR A 109 5.62 0.70 -21.24
C TYR A 109 4.18 0.44 -20.82
N LYS A 110 3.29 0.31 -21.81
CA LYS A 110 1.83 0.35 -21.61
C LYS A 110 1.31 -0.68 -20.62
N GLU A 111 1.72 -1.93 -20.72
CA GLU A 111 1.20 -2.98 -19.83
C GLU A 111 1.66 -2.77 -18.39
N THR A 112 2.96 -2.50 -18.18
CA THR A 112 3.50 -2.14 -16.87
C THR A 112 2.78 -0.92 -16.29
N TRP A 113 2.59 0.13 -17.09
CA TRP A 113 1.90 1.36 -16.66
C TRP A 113 0.44 1.11 -16.29
N ASN A 114 -0.32 0.40 -17.12
CA ASN A 114 -1.73 0.13 -16.88
C ASN A 114 -1.94 -0.74 -15.63
N VAL A 115 -1.09 -1.75 -15.41
CA VAL A 115 -1.09 -2.51 -14.15
C VAL A 115 -0.72 -1.60 -12.97
N GLY A 116 0.20 -0.65 -13.16
CA GLY A 116 0.51 0.38 -12.17
C GLY A 116 -0.69 1.25 -11.77
N VAL A 117 -1.54 1.63 -12.74
CA VAL A 117 -2.81 2.34 -12.47
C VAL A 117 -3.77 1.46 -11.66
N ILE A 118 -3.90 0.17 -12.01
CA ILE A 118 -4.72 -0.78 -11.24
C ILE A 118 -4.19 -0.90 -9.80
N LEU A 119 -2.88 -0.99 -9.61
CA LEU A 119 -2.24 -1.02 -8.29
C LEU A 119 -2.55 0.23 -7.47
N LEU A 120 -2.47 1.42 -8.09
CA LEU A 120 -2.86 2.67 -7.42
C LEU A 120 -4.31 2.63 -6.92
N LEU A 121 -5.25 2.20 -7.78
CA LEU A 121 -6.67 2.11 -7.42
C LEU A 121 -6.91 1.09 -6.30
N LEU A 122 -6.24 -0.06 -6.33
CA LEU A 122 -6.32 -1.07 -5.27
C LEU A 122 -5.79 -0.54 -3.94
N VAL A 123 -4.65 0.17 -3.95
CA VAL A 123 -4.06 0.79 -2.75
C VAL A 123 -4.97 1.88 -2.19
N MET A 124 -5.55 2.73 -3.06
CA MET A 124 -6.56 3.73 -2.67
C MET A 124 -7.76 3.09 -2.00
N MET A 125 -8.32 2.04 -2.60
CA MET A 125 -9.45 1.32 -2.05
C MET A 125 -9.10 0.68 -0.69
N THR A 126 -7.95 0.00 -0.61
CA THR A 126 -7.46 -0.65 0.61
C THR A 126 -7.30 0.35 1.75
N ALA A 127 -6.64 1.48 1.50
CA ALA A 127 -6.41 2.51 2.50
C ALA A 127 -7.72 3.17 2.96
N PHE A 128 -8.65 3.43 2.02
CA PHE A 128 -9.97 3.97 2.35
C PHE A 128 -10.72 3.04 3.30
N VAL A 129 -10.89 1.76 2.94
CA VAL A 129 -11.64 0.83 3.81
C VAL A 129 -10.92 0.56 5.13
N GLY A 130 -9.58 0.64 5.15
CA GLY A 130 -8.77 0.57 6.37
C GLY A 130 -8.98 1.74 7.31
N TYR A 131 -9.11 2.95 6.77
CA TYR A 131 -9.35 4.17 7.55
C TYR A 131 -10.73 4.17 8.22
N VAL A 132 -11.68 3.35 7.77
CA VAL A 132 -13.00 3.20 8.40
C VAL A 132 -12.94 2.35 9.68
N LEU A 133 -11.98 1.41 9.77
CA LEU A 133 -11.94 0.38 10.81
C LEU A 133 -11.82 0.89 12.26
N PRO A 134 -11.09 1.99 12.55
CA PRO A 134 -11.05 2.55 13.89
C PRO A 134 -12.41 3.07 14.39
N TRP A 135 -13.38 3.30 13.49
CA TRP A 135 -14.74 3.73 13.82
C TRP A 135 -14.81 5.02 14.65
N GLY A 136 -13.91 5.98 14.36
CA GLY A 136 -13.99 7.34 14.87
C GLY A 136 -14.90 8.24 14.01
N GLN A 137 -15.02 9.51 14.41
CA GLN A 137 -15.85 10.49 13.70
C GLN A 137 -15.48 10.64 12.22
N MET A 138 -14.20 10.90 11.93
CA MET A 138 -13.73 11.06 10.54
C MET A 138 -13.83 9.76 9.75
N SER A 139 -13.62 8.60 10.39
CA SER A 139 -13.83 7.29 9.78
C SER A 139 -15.27 7.11 9.29
N PHE A 140 -16.26 7.36 10.16
CA PHE A 140 -17.67 7.15 9.87
C PHE A 140 -18.21 8.15 8.85
N TRP A 141 -17.96 9.44 9.06
CA TRP A 141 -18.48 10.49 8.18
C TRP A 141 -17.77 10.49 6.83
N GLY A 142 -16.45 10.21 6.81
CA GLY A 142 -15.71 9.98 5.57
C GLY A 142 -16.29 8.81 4.77
N ALA A 143 -16.58 7.68 5.43
CA ALA A 143 -17.23 6.54 4.77
C ALA A 143 -18.59 6.93 4.17
N THR A 144 -19.42 7.63 4.95
CA THR A 144 -20.76 8.06 4.55
C THR A 144 -20.71 8.96 3.31
N VAL A 145 -19.89 10.00 3.32
CA VAL A 145 -19.80 10.95 2.20
C VAL A 145 -19.22 10.28 0.95
N ILE A 146 -18.09 9.57 1.07
CA ILE A 146 -17.38 9.00 -0.09
C ILE A 146 -18.22 7.93 -0.77
N THR A 147 -18.81 7.00 -0.02
CA THR A 147 -19.63 5.95 -0.62
C THR A 147 -20.92 6.50 -1.22
N ASN A 148 -21.50 7.56 -0.64
CA ASN A 148 -22.71 8.18 -1.15
C ASN A 148 -22.50 8.94 -2.48
N LEU A 149 -21.26 9.22 -2.89
CA LEU A 149 -20.98 9.76 -4.24
C LEU A 149 -21.51 8.84 -5.35
N LEU A 150 -21.60 7.53 -5.10
CA LEU A 150 -22.14 6.56 -6.06
C LEU A 150 -23.66 6.72 -6.28
N SER A 151 -24.37 7.42 -5.39
CA SER A 151 -25.80 7.73 -5.59
C SER A 151 -26.05 8.58 -6.84
N ALA A 152 -25.04 9.32 -7.30
CA ALA A 152 -25.10 10.14 -8.50
C ALA A 152 -25.14 9.33 -9.81
N VAL A 153 -24.91 8.00 -9.77
CA VAL A 153 -25.00 7.15 -10.96
C VAL A 153 -26.49 7.03 -11.37
N PRO A 154 -26.86 7.42 -12.61
CA PRO A 154 -28.25 7.39 -13.05
C PRO A 154 -28.88 5.99 -12.93
N TYR A 155 -30.15 5.95 -12.55
CA TYR A 155 -31.00 4.76 -12.41
C TYR A 155 -30.60 3.75 -11.31
N VAL A 156 -29.31 3.48 -11.11
CA VAL A 156 -28.81 2.42 -10.21
C VAL A 156 -28.09 2.92 -8.96
N GLY A 157 -27.80 4.23 -8.86
CA GLY A 157 -26.95 4.81 -7.82
C GLY A 157 -27.39 4.49 -6.39
N ASN A 158 -28.66 4.74 -6.06
CA ASN A 158 -29.19 4.46 -4.71
C ASN A 158 -29.10 2.97 -4.35
N THR A 159 -29.40 2.09 -5.31
CA THR A 159 -29.29 0.63 -5.12
C THR A 159 -27.83 0.22 -4.88
N LEU A 160 -26.87 0.80 -5.62
CA LEU A 160 -25.45 0.53 -5.42
C LEU A 160 -24.97 0.94 -4.04
N VAL A 161 -25.35 2.14 -3.57
CA VAL A 161 -24.96 2.64 -2.24
C VAL A 161 -25.52 1.73 -1.13
N GLN A 162 -26.81 1.44 -1.16
CA GLN A 162 -27.44 0.56 -0.16
C GLN A 162 -26.88 -0.87 -0.20
N TRP A 163 -26.50 -1.36 -1.39
CA TRP A 163 -25.84 -2.65 -1.53
C TRP A 163 -24.44 -2.65 -0.89
N ILE A 164 -23.64 -1.60 -1.11
CA ILE A 164 -22.32 -1.42 -0.48
C ILE A 164 -22.45 -1.33 1.03
N TRP A 165 -23.42 -0.59 1.55
CA TRP A 165 -23.67 -0.49 2.99
C TRP A 165 -24.24 -1.79 3.56
N GLY A 166 -25.06 -2.51 2.79
CA GLY A 166 -25.85 -3.63 3.31
C GLY A 166 -26.97 -3.17 4.24
N GLY A 167 -27.49 -1.98 4.01
CA GLY A 167 -28.46 -1.32 4.86
C GLY A 167 -28.80 0.08 4.33
N PHE A 168 -29.45 0.89 5.16
CA PHE A 168 -29.89 2.25 4.79
C PHE A 168 -28.85 3.34 5.08
N SER A 169 -27.81 3.01 5.83
CA SER A 169 -26.71 3.89 6.20
C SER A 169 -25.43 3.07 6.42
N VAL A 170 -24.30 3.75 6.57
CA VAL A 170 -23.08 3.12 7.10
C VAL A 170 -23.36 2.62 8.52
N ASP A 171 -23.21 1.32 8.75
CA ASP A 171 -23.53 0.66 10.02
C ASP A 171 -22.71 -0.66 10.17
N ASN A 172 -23.08 -1.55 11.09
CA ASN A 172 -22.34 -2.77 11.43
C ASN A 172 -22.07 -3.69 10.24
N ALA A 173 -23.06 -3.83 9.35
CA ALA A 173 -22.91 -4.60 8.12
C ALA A 173 -21.81 -4.03 7.21
N THR A 174 -21.68 -2.70 7.15
CA THR A 174 -20.64 -1.98 6.39
C THR A 174 -19.27 -2.18 7.02
N LEU A 175 -19.16 -2.06 8.34
CA LEU A 175 -17.88 -2.21 9.02
C LEU A 175 -17.31 -3.62 8.87
N THR A 176 -18.15 -4.64 9.09
CA THR A 176 -17.73 -6.05 9.01
C THR A 176 -17.19 -6.40 7.62
N ARG A 177 -17.87 -5.99 6.55
CA ARG A 177 -17.41 -6.24 5.17
C ARG A 177 -16.18 -5.40 4.81
N PHE A 178 -16.09 -4.16 5.30
CA PHE A 178 -14.91 -3.31 5.04
C PHE A 178 -13.67 -3.91 5.70
N PHE A 179 -13.78 -4.50 6.88
CA PHE A 179 -12.69 -5.27 7.47
C PHE A 179 -12.28 -6.46 6.57
N ALA A 180 -13.25 -7.25 6.09
CA ALA A 180 -12.97 -8.38 5.20
C ALA A 180 -12.28 -7.94 3.89
N PHE A 181 -12.75 -6.86 3.26
CA PHE A 181 -12.13 -6.31 2.06
C PHE A 181 -10.74 -5.72 2.34
N HIS A 182 -10.59 -4.99 3.45
CA HIS A 182 -9.29 -4.43 3.86
C HIS A 182 -8.26 -5.53 4.11
N PHE A 183 -8.68 -6.68 4.65
CA PHE A 183 -7.83 -7.84 4.83
C PHE A 183 -7.46 -8.50 3.49
N LEU A 184 -8.42 -8.62 2.56
CA LEU A 184 -8.23 -9.29 1.27
C LEU A 184 -7.33 -8.51 0.30
N PHE A 185 -7.56 -7.21 0.14
CA PHE A 185 -6.94 -6.44 -0.93
C PHE A 185 -5.40 -6.35 -0.89
N PRO A 186 -4.71 -6.30 0.26
CA PRO A 186 -3.25 -6.38 0.31
C PRO A 186 -2.67 -7.61 -0.40
N PHE A 187 -3.35 -8.76 -0.34
CA PHE A 187 -2.92 -9.97 -1.05
C PHE A 187 -3.20 -9.89 -2.56
N VAL A 188 -4.30 -9.23 -2.95
CA VAL A 188 -4.59 -8.93 -4.37
C VAL A 188 -3.54 -7.96 -4.93
N ILE A 189 -3.13 -6.95 -4.15
CA ILE A 189 -2.05 -6.02 -4.50
C ILE A 189 -0.72 -6.76 -4.67
N ALA A 190 -0.40 -7.71 -3.78
CA ALA A 190 0.80 -8.54 -3.90
C ALA A 190 0.81 -9.35 -5.21
N ALA A 191 -0.31 -9.99 -5.56
CA ALA A 191 -0.45 -10.72 -6.83
C ALA A 191 -0.32 -9.78 -8.04
N ALA A 192 -0.98 -8.61 -8.02
CA ALA A 192 -0.88 -7.62 -9.08
C ALA A 192 0.54 -7.03 -9.22
N THR A 193 1.30 -6.94 -8.12
CA THR A 193 2.70 -6.51 -8.14
C THR A 193 3.59 -7.54 -8.84
N VAL A 194 3.33 -8.84 -8.68
CA VAL A 194 4.03 -9.88 -9.45
C VAL A 194 3.75 -9.71 -10.95
N ILE A 195 2.50 -9.47 -11.35
CA ILE A 195 2.13 -9.22 -12.75
C ILE A 195 2.83 -7.95 -13.28
N HIS A 196 2.86 -6.89 -12.47
CA HIS A 196 3.55 -5.64 -12.81
C HIS A 196 5.04 -5.85 -13.08
N LEU A 197 5.71 -6.67 -12.25
CA LEU A 197 7.13 -7.00 -12.41
C LEU A 197 7.38 -7.92 -13.62
N ILE A 198 6.47 -8.84 -13.93
CA ILE A 198 6.56 -9.67 -15.13
C ILE A 198 6.59 -8.78 -16.38
N PHE A 199 5.63 -7.87 -16.53
CA PHE A 199 5.63 -6.94 -17.69
C PHE A 199 6.85 -6.02 -17.71
N LEU A 200 7.35 -5.58 -16.54
CA LEU A 200 8.59 -4.82 -16.47
C LEU A 200 9.80 -5.63 -16.96
N HIS A 201 9.87 -6.92 -16.64
CA HIS A 201 10.99 -7.77 -17.00
C HIS A 201 11.02 -8.13 -18.49
N GLU A 202 9.89 -8.09 -19.19
CA GLU A 202 9.83 -8.26 -20.65
C GLU A 202 10.61 -7.16 -21.39
N THR A 203 10.56 -5.91 -20.91
CA THR A 203 11.26 -4.77 -21.54
C THR A 203 12.56 -4.39 -20.84
N GLY A 204 12.70 -4.75 -19.56
CA GLY A 204 13.68 -4.16 -18.67
C GLY A 204 13.31 -2.75 -18.21
N SER A 205 14.12 -2.19 -17.32
CA SER A 205 13.93 -0.82 -16.80
C SER A 205 14.31 0.24 -17.83
N ASN A 206 13.54 1.33 -17.89
CA ASN A 206 13.98 2.59 -18.51
C ASN A 206 15.11 3.22 -17.68
N ASN A 207 15.70 4.31 -18.17
CA ASN A 207 16.74 5.06 -17.49
C ASN A 207 16.60 6.59 -17.69
N PRO A 208 17.35 7.43 -16.95
CA PRO A 208 17.16 8.87 -16.95
C PRO A 208 17.36 9.59 -18.29
N THR A 209 18.11 9.02 -19.24
CA THR A 209 18.35 9.65 -20.55
C THR A 209 17.26 9.31 -21.57
N GLY A 210 16.43 8.29 -21.31
CA GLY A 210 15.42 7.80 -22.24
C GLY A 210 15.97 7.11 -23.49
N LEU A 211 17.29 6.88 -23.55
CA LEU A 211 17.96 6.16 -24.65
C LEU A 211 18.04 4.67 -24.34
N ASN A 212 18.22 3.84 -25.38
CA ASN A 212 18.48 2.41 -25.19
C ASN A 212 19.80 2.23 -24.41
N SER A 213 19.75 1.45 -23.32
CA SER A 213 20.89 1.20 -22.42
C SER A 213 21.54 -0.18 -22.59
N ASP A 214 21.20 -0.95 -23.63
CA ASP A 214 21.70 -2.31 -23.85
C ASP A 214 23.23 -2.37 -23.97
N SER A 215 23.87 -1.29 -24.43
CA SER A 215 25.33 -1.17 -24.49
C SER A 215 26.00 -1.02 -23.12
N ASP A 216 25.25 -0.69 -22.06
CA ASP A 216 25.78 -0.48 -20.70
C ASP A 216 24.77 -0.93 -19.62
N LYS A 217 24.67 -2.24 -19.45
CA LYS A 217 23.92 -2.87 -18.37
C LYS A 217 24.87 -3.51 -17.35
N VAL A 218 24.48 -3.41 -16.08
CA VAL A 218 25.15 -4.06 -14.94
C VAL A 218 24.18 -5.05 -14.30
N PRO A 219 24.67 -6.12 -13.65
CA PRO A 219 23.80 -7.02 -12.89
C PRO A 219 23.16 -6.27 -11.71
N PHE A 220 21.93 -6.65 -11.35
CA PHE A 220 21.22 -6.01 -10.23
C PHE A 220 21.98 -6.18 -8.91
N HIS A 221 22.48 -7.39 -8.63
CA HIS A 221 23.39 -7.62 -7.51
C HIS A 221 24.85 -7.52 -7.98
N PRO A 222 25.72 -6.76 -7.29
CA PRO A 222 25.51 -6.09 -6.00
C PRO A 222 24.94 -4.67 -6.10
N TYR A 223 25.04 -4.03 -7.27
CA TYR A 223 24.88 -2.59 -7.45
C TYR A 223 23.55 -2.04 -6.91
N PHE A 224 22.43 -2.52 -7.44
CA PHE A 224 21.10 -2.04 -7.07
C PHE A 224 20.59 -2.68 -5.79
N SER A 225 21.03 -3.90 -5.45
CA SER A 225 20.69 -4.48 -4.15
C SER A 225 21.21 -3.66 -2.96
N TYR A 226 22.46 -3.17 -2.98
CA TYR A 226 22.97 -2.30 -1.92
C TYR A 226 22.37 -0.90 -1.98
N LYS A 227 22.14 -0.36 -3.18
CA LYS A 227 21.47 0.93 -3.35
C LYS A 227 20.05 0.89 -2.78
N ASP A 228 19.32 -0.19 -2.97
CA ASP A 228 17.99 -0.40 -2.41
C ASP A 228 18.02 -0.55 -0.90
N LEU A 229 18.99 -1.28 -0.34
CA LEU A 229 19.17 -1.37 1.11
C LEU A 229 19.39 0.01 1.76
N LEU A 230 20.12 0.92 1.11
CA LEU A 230 20.25 2.30 1.58
C LEU A 230 18.89 3.03 1.56
N GLY A 231 18.12 2.87 0.48
CA GLY A 231 16.76 3.41 0.40
C GLY A 231 15.85 2.87 1.50
N PHE A 232 15.94 1.57 1.79
CA PHE A 232 15.15 0.91 2.84
C PHE A 232 15.50 1.47 4.21
N ALA A 233 16.79 1.64 4.51
CA ALA A 233 17.24 2.24 5.76
C ALA A 233 16.68 3.67 5.91
N ALA A 234 16.76 4.49 4.86
CA ALA A 234 16.23 5.85 4.89
C ALA A 234 14.72 5.90 5.15
N LEU A 235 13.94 5.05 4.46
CA LEU A 235 12.49 4.97 4.65
C LEU A 235 12.14 4.50 6.07
N LEU A 236 12.78 3.44 6.56
CA LEU A 236 12.50 2.89 7.89
C LEU A 236 12.89 3.87 9.01
N ILE A 237 13.99 4.62 8.85
CA ILE A 237 14.37 5.68 9.79
C ILE A 237 13.30 6.78 9.80
N ALA A 238 12.84 7.23 8.63
CA ALA A 238 11.81 8.27 8.54
C ALA A 238 10.47 7.81 9.14
N LEU A 239 10.05 6.57 8.83
CA LEU A 239 8.84 5.97 9.39
C LEU A 239 8.92 5.79 10.90
N ALA A 240 10.04 5.27 11.41
CA ALA A 240 10.26 5.11 12.84
C ALA A 240 10.31 6.47 13.56
N ALA A 241 10.99 7.47 12.99
CA ALA A 241 11.02 8.82 13.56
C ALA A 241 9.62 9.40 13.67
N LEU A 242 8.79 9.29 12.62
CA LEU A 242 7.41 9.74 12.66
C LEU A 242 6.58 8.97 13.70
N ALA A 243 6.63 7.64 13.67
CA ALA A 243 5.85 6.77 14.55
C ALA A 243 6.23 6.87 16.03
N LEU A 244 7.47 7.28 16.35
CA LEU A 244 7.97 7.40 17.72
C LEU A 244 7.86 8.83 18.27
N PHE A 245 8.20 9.85 17.48
CA PHE A 245 8.28 11.23 17.96
C PHE A 245 7.03 12.06 17.66
N SER A 246 6.33 11.79 16.54
CA SER A 246 5.14 12.56 16.16
C SER A 246 4.06 11.68 15.49
N PRO A 247 3.59 10.61 16.19
CA PRO A 247 2.78 9.55 15.57
C PRO A 247 1.44 10.00 15.00
N ASN A 248 0.93 11.14 15.45
CA ASN A 248 -0.37 11.69 15.05
C ASN A 248 -0.25 12.89 14.10
N LEU A 249 0.95 13.25 13.64
CA LEU A 249 1.17 14.44 12.80
C LEU A 249 0.34 14.43 11.50
N LEU A 250 0.12 13.25 10.92
CA LEU A 250 -0.59 13.06 9.65
C LEU A 250 -2.05 12.62 9.84
N GLY A 251 -2.53 12.53 11.09
CA GLY A 251 -3.89 12.10 11.42
C GLY A 251 -4.78 13.24 11.87
N ASP A 252 -6.09 13.07 11.71
CA ASP A 252 -7.08 14.03 12.17
C ASP A 252 -7.47 13.77 13.64
N PRO A 253 -7.46 14.80 14.53
CA PRO A 253 -7.80 14.62 15.94
C PRO A 253 -9.24 14.15 16.17
N ASP A 254 -10.18 14.45 15.28
CA ASP A 254 -11.58 14.03 15.45
C ASP A 254 -11.73 12.51 15.37
N ASN A 255 -10.79 11.82 14.74
CA ASN A 255 -10.79 10.36 14.71
C ASN A 255 -10.42 9.70 16.05
N PHE A 256 -10.12 10.48 17.08
CA PHE A 256 -10.02 10.05 18.48
C PHE A 256 -11.34 10.19 19.26
N THR A 257 -12.41 10.67 18.62
CA THR A 257 -13.78 10.64 19.15
C THR A 257 -14.54 9.48 18.50
N PRO A 258 -15.24 8.61 19.27
CA PRO A 258 -16.06 7.55 18.69
C PRO A 258 -17.11 8.10 17.71
N ALA A 259 -17.41 7.35 16.66
CA ALA A 259 -18.42 7.73 15.68
C ALA A 259 -19.79 8.00 16.32
N ASN A 260 -20.39 9.14 15.98
CA ASN A 260 -21.73 9.53 16.36
C ASN A 260 -22.53 9.90 15.10
N PRO A 261 -23.53 9.09 14.69
CA PRO A 261 -24.34 9.35 13.49
C PRO A 261 -25.18 10.63 13.57
N LEU A 262 -25.34 11.22 14.77
CA LEU A 262 -26.16 12.40 15.01
C LEU A 262 -25.35 13.69 15.08
N VAL A 263 -24.01 13.61 15.04
CA VAL A 263 -23.12 14.77 15.15
C VAL A 263 -22.08 14.71 14.05
N THR A 264 -22.28 15.51 13.01
CA THR A 264 -21.26 15.77 12.00
C THR A 264 -20.11 16.58 12.64
N PRO A 265 -18.84 16.25 12.37
CA PRO A 265 -17.67 17.01 12.81
C PRO A 265 -17.71 18.47 12.34
#